data_AF-A0A1F3ZRC6-F1
#
_entry.id   AF-A0A1F3ZRC6-F1
#
_cell.length_a   1.000
_cell.length_b   1.000
_cell.length_c   1.000
_cell.angle_alpha   90.00
_cell.angle_beta   90.00
_cell.angle_gamma   90.00
#
_symmetry.space_group_name_H-M   'P 1'
#
loop_
_entity.id
_entity.type
_entity.pdbx_description
1 polymer ?
#
loop_
_entity_poly.entity_id
_entity_poly.type
_entity_poly.pdbx_seq_one_letter_code
_entity_poly.pdbx_strand_id
1 'polypeptide(L)' 'MARILIMATHGSEDPTRAGLAFLFAKGAVEAGHKPEVLLAGDASVLARKVVAENVLPVGIPPLKDLIQFAVDNGVPVHT' A
#
# COMPACT_ATOMS: atom_id res chain seq x y z
N MET A 1 15.10 -2.96 -14.32
CA MET A 1 14.59 -2.13 -13.21
C MET A 1 13.61 -1.11 -13.76
N ALA A 2 12.31 -1.28 -13.51
CA ALA A 2 11.26 -0.36 -13.96
C ALA A 2 10.86 0.61 -12.84
N ARG A 3 10.28 1.77 -13.21
CA ARG A 3 9.55 2.66 -12.30
C ARG A 3 8.06 2.42 -12.47
N ILE A 4 7.37 2.12 -11.38
CA ILE A 4 5.97 1.67 -11.41
C ILE A 4 5.16 2.55 -10.46
N LEU A 5 4.18 3.28 -10.98
CA LEU A 5 3.20 3.96 -10.14
C LEU A 5 2.01 3.03 -9.91
N ILE A 6 1.71 2.73 -8.66
CA ILE A 6 0.60 1.87 -8.24
C ILE A 6 -0.44 2.76 -7.58
N MET A 7 -1.62 2.86 -8.19
CA MET A 7 -2.71 3.68 -7.66
C MET A 7 -3.64 2.83 -6.80
N ALA A 8 -3.77 3.21 -5.53
CA ALA A 8 -4.81 2.74 -4.63
C ALA A 8 -6.02 3.66 -4.74
N THR A 9 -7.22 3.09 -4.77
CA THR A 9 -8.48 3.84 -4.84
C THR A 9 -9.47 3.47 -3.74
N HIS A 10 -9.12 2.48 -2.92
CA HIS A 10 -9.96 1.97 -1.83
C HIS A 10 -9.23 2.16 -0.50
N GLY A 11 -9.98 2.60 0.51
CA GLY A 11 -9.57 2.76 1.88
C GLY A 11 -10.22 1.72 2.79
N SER A 12 -10.47 2.09 4.05
CA SER A 12 -11.04 1.17 5.05
C SER A 12 -12.45 0.65 4.72
N GLU A 13 -13.15 1.25 3.77
CA GLU A 13 -14.45 0.79 3.28
C GLU A 13 -14.37 -0.53 2.50
N ASP A 14 -13.20 -0.85 1.93
CA ASP A 14 -12.90 -2.17 1.38
C ASP A 14 -11.49 -2.62 1.81
N PRO A 15 -11.38 -3.26 3.00
CA PRO A 15 -10.10 -3.62 3.58
C PRO A 15 -9.23 -4.52 2.70
N THR A 16 -9.85 -5.41 1.91
CA THR A 16 -9.11 -6.30 1.02
C THR A 16 -8.48 -5.52 -0.13
N ARG A 17 -9.25 -4.65 -0.80
CA ARG A 17 -8.73 -3.84 -1.91
C ARG A 17 -7.74 -2.76 -1.44
N ALA A 18 -7.92 -2.21 -0.24
CA ALA A 18 -6.99 -1.25 0.37
C ALA A 18 -5.56 -1.78 0.53
N GLY A 19 -5.41 -3.08 0.79
CA GLY A 19 -4.09 -3.71 0.95
C GLY A 19 -3.37 -4.02 -0.37
N LEU A 20 -4.08 -4.10 -1.50
CA LEU A 20 -3.52 -4.60 -2.76
C LEU A 20 -2.39 -3.73 -3.30
N ALA A 21 -2.51 -2.41 -3.21
CA ALA A 21 -1.48 -1.51 -3.71
C ALA A 21 -0.13 -1.73 -3.01
N PHE A 22 -0.14 -1.89 -1.68
CA PHE A 22 1.06 -2.15 -0.90
C PHE A 22 1.58 -3.58 -1.09
N LEU A 23 0.70 -4.57 -1.30
CA LEU A 23 1.10 -5.92 -1.66
C LEU A 23 1.82 -5.96 -3.01
N PHE A 24 1.30 -5.24 -4.01
CA PHE A 24 1.93 -5.13 -5.32
C PHE A 24 3.25 -4.37 -5.25
N ALA A 25 3.33 -3.31 -4.43
CA ALA A 25 4.58 -2.61 -4.17
C ALA A 25 5.63 -3.56 -3.57
N LYS A 26 5.24 -4.39 -2.60
CA LYS A 26 6.11 -5.42 -2.04
C LYS A 26 6.64 -6.38 -3.11
N GLY A 27 5.75 -6.97 -3.92
CA GLY A 27 6.16 -7.87 -5.00
C GLY A 27 7.06 -7.19 -6.03
N ALA A 28 6.83 -5.90 -6.34
CA ALA A 28 7.68 -5.13 -7.24
C ALA A 28 9.08 -4.88 -6.66
N VAL A 29 9.19 -4.59 -5.36
CA VAL A 29 10.50 -4.47 -4.68
C VAL A 29 11.25 -5.80 -4.73
N GLU A 30 10.59 -6.92 -4.37
CA GLU A 30 11.18 -8.26 -4.40
C GLU A 30 11.62 -8.67 -5.81
N ALA A 31 10.94 -8.19 -6.85
CA ALA A 31 11.30 -8.38 -8.26
C ALA A 31 12.41 -7.42 -8.76
N GLY A 32 12.97 -6.56 -7.91
CA GLY A 32 14.03 -5.62 -8.29
C GLY A 32 13.55 -4.41 -9.09
N HIS A 33 12.32 -3.96 -8.86
CA HIS A 33 11.74 -2.74 -9.44
C HIS A 33 11.62 -1.61 -8.41
N LYS A 34 11.27 -0.41 -8.88
CA LYS A 34 11.11 0.79 -8.06
C LYS A 34 9.65 1.24 -8.09
N PRO A 35 8.79 0.68 -7.22
CA PRO A 35 7.40 1.10 -7.14
C PRO A 35 7.25 2.41 -6.37
N GLU A 36 6.14 3.09 -6.62
CA GLU A 36 5.61 4.23 -5.87
C GLU A 36 4.10 3.98 -5.69
N VAL A 37 3.53 4.41 -4.57
CA VAL A 37 2.10 4.26 -4.27
C VAL A 37 1.43 5.63 -4.30
N LEU A 38 0.31 5.75 -5.03
CA LEU A 38 -0.58 6.92 -4.98
C LEU A 38 -1.89 6.53 -4.31
N LEU A 39 -2.27 7.26 -3.26
CA LEU A 39 -3.51 7.09 -2.52
C LEU A 39 -4.57 8.07 -3.04
N ALA A 40 -5.36 7.64 -4.02
CA ALA A 40 -6.38 8.46 -4.64
C ALA A 40 -7.78 8.20 -4.04
N GLY A 41 -8.56 9.27 -3.85
CA GLY A 41 -9.95 9.17 -3.40
C GLY A 41 -10.09 8.55 -2.01
N ASP A 42 -10.87 7.48 -1.89
CA ASP A 42 -11.12 6.83 -0.59
C ASP A 42 -9.83 6.25 0.01
N ALA A 43 -8.84 5.89 -0.81
CA ALA A 43 -7.55 5.42 -0.33
C ALA A 43 -6.76 6.49 0.46
N SER A 44 -7.06 7.78 0.30
CA SER A 44 -6.36 8.85 1.03
C SER A 44 -6.55 8.72 2.55
N VAL A 45 -7.61 8.04 3.02
CA VAL A 45 -7.80 7.76 4.46
C VAL A 45 -6.72 6.84 5.04
N LEU A 46 -6.07 6.01 4.21
CA LEU A 46 -5.00 5.11 4.63
C LEU A 46 -3.72 5.85 5.05
N ALA A 47 -3.55 7.12 4.66
CA ALA A 47 -2.45 7.95 5.15
C ALA A 47 -2.57 8.26 6.65
N ARG A 48 -3.76 8.08 7.24
CA ARG A 48 -3.98 8.26 8.68
C ARG A 48 -3.48 7.03 9.43
N LYS A 49 -2.51 7.22 10.33
CA LYS A 49 -1.93 6.15 11.16
C LYS A 49 -2.97 5.22 11.80
N VAL A 50 -4.00 5.79 12.43
CA VAL A 50 -5.07 5.01 13.07
C VAL A 50 -5.83 4.11 12.10
N VAL A 51 -5.99 4.53 10.84
CA VAL A 51 -6.64 3.72 9.81
C VAL A 51 -5.68 2.63 9.34
N ALA A 52 -4.45 3.02 8.95
CA ALA A 52 -3.40 2.10 8.51
C ALA A 52 -3.14 0.94 9.49
N GLU A 53 -3.20 1.22 10.80
CA GLU A 53 -2.98 0.23 11.86
C GLU A 53 -4.13 -0.78 12.02
N ASN A 54 -5.34 -0.45 11.55
CA ASN A 54 -6.56 -1.22 11.81
C ASN A 54 -7.22 -1.81 10.56
N VAL A 55 -6.70 -1.55 9.35
CA VAL A 55 -7.17 -2.22 8.13
C VAL A 55 -6.61 -3.65 8.09
N LEU A 56 -7.53 -4.63 8.06
CA LEU A 56 -7.23 -6.06 7.99
C LEU A 56 -7.79 -6.66 6.69
N PRO A 57 -6.97 -6.74 5.63
CA PRO A 57 -7.35 -7.43 4.40
C PRO A 57 -7.63 -8.92 4.63
N VAL A 58 -8.48 -9.51 3.79
CA VAL A 58 -8.71 -10.97 3.82
C VAL A 58 -7.72 -11.66 2.86
N GLY A 59 -6.96 -12.63 3.37
CA GLY A 59 -6.08 -13.49 2.54
C GLY A 59 -4.70 -12.90 2.22
N ILE A 60 -4.38 -11.70 2.68
CA ILE A 60 -3.04 -11.06 2.56
C ILE A 60 -2.65 -10.44 3.92
N PRO A 61 -1.38 -10.06 4.13
CA PRO A 61 -0.94 -9.51 5.41
C PRO A 61 -1.71 -8.24 5.85
N PRO A 62 -1.77 -7.95 7.16
CA PRO A 62 -2.29 -6.68 7.68
C PRO A 62 -1.67 -5.47 6.98
N LEU A 63 -2.48 -4.42 6.76
CA LEU A 63 -2.01 -3.25 6.00
C LEU A 63 -0.78 -2.60 6.65
N LYS A 64 -0.76 -2.50 7.98
CA LYS A 64 0.37 -1.96 8.73
C LYS A 64 1.70 -2.66 8.41
N ASP A 65 1.68 -3.98 8.18
CA ASP A 65 2.89 -4.76 7.93
C ASP A 65 3.39 -4.51 6.50
N LEU A 66 2.47 -4.35 5.54
CA LEU A 66 2.79 -3.98 4.17
C LEU A 66 3.30 -2.53 4.05
N ILE A 67 2.72 -1.60 4.81
CA ILE A 67 3.19 -0.21 4.91
C ILE A 67 4.59 -0.18 5.54
N GLN A 68 4.81 -0.94 6.62
CA GLN A 68 6.13 -1.00 7.25
C GLN A 68 7.19 -1.53 6.27
N PHE A 69 6.87 -2.59 5.53
CA PHE A 69 7.75 -3.07 4.45
C PHE A 69 8.06 -1.98 3.43
N ALA A 70 7.04 -1.23 2.98
CA ALA A 70 7.21 -0.14 2.03
C ALA A 70 8.15 0.95 2.56
N VAL A 71 7.99 1.34 3.83
CA VAL A 71 8.87 2.31 4.52
C VAL A 71 10.30 1.79 4.62
N ASP A 72 10.49 0.55 5.07
CA ASP A 72 11.81 -0.07 5.25
C ASP A 72 12.59 -0.17 3.93
N ASN A 73 11.87 -0.24 2.80
CA ASN A 73 12.45 -0.31 1.46
C ASN A 73 12.41 1.03 0.70
N GLY A 74 12.03 2.13 1.36
CA GLY A 74 12.03 3.47 0.77
C GLY A 74 11.06 3.65 -0.39
N VAL A 75 9.93 2.94 -0.40
CA VAL A 75 8.85 3.09 -1.39
C VAL A 75 8.11 4.40 -1.12
N PRO A 76 8.10 5.37 -2.06
CA PRO A 76 7.35 6.61 -1.90
C PRO A 76 5.84 6.37 -1.85
N VAL A 77 5.15 7.13 -0.99
CA VAL A 77 3.69 7.13 -0.89
C VAL A 77 3.19 8.57 -1.04
N HIS A 78 2.29 8.78 -1.99
CA HIS A 78 1.68 10.08 -2.33
C HIS A 78 0.19 10.06 -1.99
N THR A 79 -0.38 11.21 -1.67
CA THR A 79 -1.82 11.42 -1.40
C THR A 79 -2.40 12.48 -2.31
#